data_AF-A0A6Y3GGE5-F1
#
_entry.id   AF-A0A6Y3GGE5-F1
#
_cell.length_a   1.000
_cell.length_b   1.000
_cell.length_c   1.000
_cell.angle_alpha   90.00
_cell.angle_beta   90.00
_cell.angle_gamma   90.00
#
_symmetry.space_group_name_H-M   'P 1'
#
loop_
_entity.id
_entity.type
_entity.pdbx_description
1 polymer ?
#
loop_
_entity_poly.entity_id
_entity_poly.type
_entity_poly.pdbx_seq_one_letter_code
_entity_poly.pdbx_strand_id
1 'polypeptide(L)'
;ADMIITEKLGGIYIPDGIAVHVERIDGRASMENGIIAVDRNNHPALLAGLEIMHTKFDADPYSDGVCNGIRKHFNYSLNEDYNSFCDFIEFKHDNIIMNTSQFTQSSWARHVQ
;
A
#
# COMPACT_ATOMS: atom_id res chain seq x y z
N ALA A 1 -13.63 4.21 4.92
CA ALA A 1 -13.01 5.44 5.43
C ALA A 1 -12.85 5.28 6.93
N ASP A 2 -11.66 4.86 7.34
CA ASP A 2 -11.39 4.28 8.66
C ASP A 2 -9.91 4.45 9.06
N MET A 3 -9.21 5.39 8.42
CA MET A 3 -7.91 5.90 8.85
C MET A 3 -8.18 7.15 9.71
N ILE A 4 -8.13 7.01 11.03
CA ILE A 4 -8.53 8.07 11.97
C ILE A 4 -7.36 8.98 12.26
N ILE A 5 -7.43 10.21 11.79
CA ILE A 5 -6.46 11.27 12.10
C ILE A 5 -6.76 11.81 13.50
N THR A 6 -5.80 11.69 14.41
CA THR A 6 -5.93 12.15 15.80
C THR A 6 -5.37 13.57 15.99
N GLU A 7 -4.34 13.93 15.22
CA GLU A 7 -3.68 15.23 15.24
C GLU A 7 -3.10 15.60 13.86
N LYS A 8 -2.44 16.76 13.74
CA LYS A 8 -1.78 17.17 12.49
C LYS A 8 -0.72 16.16 12.05
N LEU A 9 -0.58 15.96 10.75
CA LEU A 9 0.42 15.04 10.17
C LEU A 9 1.81 15.68 9.97
N GLY A 10 1.91 17.01 9.99
CA GLY A 10 3.19 17.69 9.79
C GLY A 10 3.81 17.41 8.41
N GLY A 11 5.15 17.47 8.34
CA GLY A 11 5.90 17.12 7.14
C GLY A 11 6.16 15.61 7.06
N ILE A 12 5.87 15.01 5.91
CA ILE A 12 5.98 13.57 5.67
C ILE A 12 7.19 13.32 4.76
N TYR A 13 8.06 12.37 5.14
CA TYR A 13 9.22 11.93 4.36
C TYR A 13 9.07 10.45 4.03
N ILE A 14 9.06 10.10 2.74
CA ILE A 14 8.79 8.74 2.24
C ILE A 14 9.81 8.37 1.14
N PRO A 15 10.16 7.08 1.00
CA PRO A 15 11.20 6.64 0.06
C PRO A 15 10.80 6.95 -1.39
N ASP A 16 11.68 7.65 -2.10
CA ASP A 16 11.47 8.12 -3.48
C ASP A 16 10.13 8.83 -3.72
N GLY A 17 9.50 9.36 -2.66
CA GLY A 17 8.22 10.05 -2.80
C GLY A 17 6.99 9.14 -2.88
N ILE A 18 7.08 7.86 -2.50
CA ILE A 18 5.92 6.97 -2.36
C ILE A 18 5.98 6.09 -1.10
N ALA A 19 4.84 5.90 -0.44
CA ALA A 19 4.65 4.91 0.61
C ALA A 19 3.19 4.43 0.64
N VAL A 20 2.97 3.21 1.12
CA VAL A 20 1.64 2.58 1.19
C VAL A 20 1.34 2.04 2.58
N HIS A 21 0.07 1.84 2.90
CA HIS A 21 -0.27 1.09 4.11
C HIS A 21 0.33 -0.31 4.05
N VAL A 22 0.79 -0.82 5.19
CA VAL A 22 1.18 -2.23 5.35
C VAL A 22 0.36 -2.80 6.49
N GLU A 23 -0.43 -3.83 6.19
CA GLU A 23 -1.12 -4.60 7.20
C GLU A 23 -0.20 -5.71 7.73
N ARG A 24 -0.25 -5.97 9.04
CA ARG A 24 0.57 -6.99 9.71
C ARG A 24 -0.31 -7.91 10.52
N ILE A 25 -0.46 -9.15 10.05
CA ILE A 25 -1.24 -10.21 10.71
C ILE A 25 -0.31 -11.38 10.97
N ASP A 26 -0.23 -11.84 12.22
CA ASP A 26 0.59 -12.99 12.65
C ASP A 26 2.05 -12.95 12.14
N GLY A 27 2.66 -11.76 12.15
CA GLY A 27 4.04 -11.54 11.71
C GLY A 27 4.25 -11.54 10.18
N ARG A 28 3.17 -11.63 9.40
CA ARG A 28 3.21 -11.49 7.94
C ARG A 28 2.77 -10.09 7.54
N ALA A 29 3.61 -9.42 6.78
CA ALA A 29 3.28 -8.12 6.20
C ALA A 29 2.57 -8.29 4.84
N SER A 30 1.62 -7.40 4.55
CA SER A 30 0.99 -7.24 3.24
C SER A 30 0.97 -5.75 2.88
N MET A 31 1.39 -5.39 1.67
CA MET A 31 1.16 -4.05 1.16
C MET A 31 -0.34 -3.89 0.90
N GLU A 32 -0.91 -2.78 1.35
CA GLU A 32 -2.32 -2.47 1.25
C GLU A 32 -2.54 -1.11 0.59
N ASN A 33 -3.64 -0.97 -0.14
CA ASN A 33 -4.00 0.28 -0.82
C ASN A 33 -4.89 1.22 0.04
N GLY A 34 -5.05 0.93 1.33
CA GLY A 34 -5.81 1.79 2.27
C GLY A 34 -5.18 3.16 2.49
N ILE A 35 -3.86 3.28 2.29
CA ILE A 35 -3.12 4.56 2.19
C ILE A 35 -2.20 4.44 0.98
N ILE A 36 -2.22 5.45 0.10
CA ILE A 36 -1.23 5.65 -0.95
C ILE A 36 -0.79 7.12 -0.87
N ALA A 37 0.41 7.36 -0.36
CA ALA A 37 1.00 8.69 -0.31
C ALA A 37 1.98 8.85 -1.48
N VAL A 38 1.84 9.92 -2.26
CA VAL A 38 2.77 10.28 -3.33
C VAL A 38 3.15 11.75 -3.25
N ASP A 39 4.41 12.07 -3.52
CA ASP A 39 4.93 13.45 -3.48
C ASP A 39 4.71 14.22 -4.80
N ARG A 40 4.43 13.50 -5.90
CA ARG A 40 4.29 14.06 -7.24
C ARG A 40 3.22 13.34 -8.05
N ASN A 41 2.65 14.07 -9.02
CA ASN A 41 1.78 13.48 -10.03
C ASN A 41 2.56 12.48 -10.88
N ASN A 42 1.83 11.50 -11.45
CA ASN A 42 2.41 10.50 -12.35
C ASN A 42 3.64 9.80 -11.75
N HIS A 43 3.59 9.47 -10.45
CA HIS A 43 4.68 8.80 -9.75
C HIS A 43 5.11 7.53 -10.51
N PRO A 44 6.42 7.31 -10.79
CA PRO A 44 6.88 6.21 -11.63
C PRO A 44 6.40 4.83 -11.17
N ALA A 45 6.32 4.57 -9.86
CA ALA A 45 5.75 3.33 -9.32
C ALA A 45 4.29 3.06 -9.74
N LEU A 46 3.44 4.09 -9.77
CA LEU A 46 2.04 3.95 -10.19
C LEU A 46 1.93 3.86 -11.72
N LEU A 47 2.81 4.54 -12.46
CA LEU A 47 2.90 4.37 -13.92
C LEU A 47 3.38 2.97 -14.31
N ALA A 48 4.31 2.38 -13.56
CA ALA A 48 4.75 1.00 -13.75
C ALA A 48 3.58 0.01 -13.52
N GLY A 49 2.75 0.27 -12.51
CA GLY A 49 1.50 -0.49 -12.29
C GLY A 49 0.51 -0.32 -13.44
N LEU A 50 0.30 0.91 -13.93
CA LEU A 50 -0.54 1.19 -15.08
C LEU A 50 -0.06 0.46 -16.34
N GLU A 51 1.25 0.42 -16.58
CA GLU A 51 1.87 -0.32 -17.69
C GLU A 51 1.57 -1.83 -17.60
N ILE A 52 1.65 -2.41 -16.39
CA ILE A 52 1.28 -3.82 -16.15
C ILE A 52 -0.21 -4.03 -16.47
N MET A 53 -1.09 -3.14 -15.99
CA MET A 53 -2.53 -3.26 -16.24
C MET A 53 -2.91 -3.10 -17.70
N HIS A 54 -2.15 -2.33 -18.49
CA HIS A 54 -2.37 -2.21 -19.93
C HIS A 54 -1.95 -3.46 -20.72
N THR A 55 -1.11 -4.32 -20.15
CA THR A 55 -0.51 -5.46 -20.86
C THR A 55 -1.05 -6.81 -20.40
N LYS A 56 -1.44 -6.94 -19.14
CA LYS A 56 -1.97 -8.18 -18.55
C LYS A 56 -3.49 -8.23 -18.66
N PHE A 57 -4.02 -9.30 -19.26
CA PHE A 57 -5.45 -9.47 -19.55
C PHE A 57 -6.35 -9.50 -18.31
N ASP A 58 -5.90 -10.19 -17.25
CA ASP A 58 -6.60 -10.37 -15.98
C ASP A 58 -6.00 -9.48 -14.87
N ALA A 59 -5.49 -8.31 -15.26
CA ALA A 59 -4.86 -7.40 -14.32
C ALA A 59 -5.84 -6.93 -13.24
N ASP A 60 -5.41 -6.99 -11.99
CA ASP A 60 -6.17 -6.48 -10.85
C ASP A 60 -5.58 -5.14 -10.37
N PRO A 61 -6.39 -4.08 -10.19
CA PRO A 61 -5.89 -2.77 -9.82
C PRO A 61 -5.08 -2.72 -8.51
N TYR A 62 -5.40 -3.59 -7.55
CA TYR A 62 -4.66 -3.66 -6.29
C TYR A 62 -3.34 -4.42 -6.48
N SER A 63 -3.41 -5.69 -6.86
CA SER A 63 -2.24 -6.57 -6.94
C SER A 63 -1.29 -6.19 -8.06
N ASP A 64 -1.80 -5.79 -9.23
CA ASP A 64 -0.97 -5.38 -10.38
C ASP A 64 -0.72 -3.87 -10.41
N GLY A 65 -1.77 -3.07 -10.26
CA GLY A 65 -1.70 -1.62 -10.36
C GLY A 65 -0.94 -0.95 -9.22
N VAL A 66 -1.02 -1.49 -7.99
CA VAL A 66 -0.32 -0.96 -6.82
C VAL A 66 0.86 -1.84 -6.45
N CYS A 67 0.60 -3.09 -6.05
CA CYS A 67 1.63 -3.94 -5.44
C CYS A 67 2.74 -4.30 -6.44
N ASN A 68 2.41 -4.78 -7.65
CA ASN A 68 3.42 -5.12 -8.65
C ASN A 68 4.07 -3.89 -9.29
N GLY A 69 3.35 -2.77 -9.43
CA GLY A 69 3.92 -1.49 -9.85
C GLY A 69 5.03 -1.00 -8.90
N ILE A 70 4.76 -1.03 -7.60
CA ILE A 70 5.73 -0.67 -6.54
C ILE A 70 6.91 -1.64 -6.53
N ARG A 71 6.65 -2.95 -6.58
CA ARG A 71 7.72 -3.97 -6.65
C ARG A 71 8.62 -3.75 -7.87
N LYS A 72 8.03 -3.52 -9.05
CA LYS A 72 8.77 -3.26 -10.30
C LYS A 72 9.63 -2.00 -10.18
N HIS A 73 9.10 -0.93 -9.60
CA HIS A 73 9.81 0.35 -9.44
C HIS A 73 11.03 0.24 -8.53
N PHE A 74 10.90 -0.45 -7.40
CA PHE A 74 12.00 -0.65 -6.46
C PHE A 74 12.85 -1.88 -6.77
N ASN A 75 12.66 -2.51 -7.93
CA ASN A 75 13.38 -3.72 -8.35
C ASN A 75 13.28 -4.89 -7.36
N TYR A 76 12.15 -5.01 -6.64
CA TYR A 76 11.92 -6.12 -5.72
C TYR A 76 12.00 -7.45 -6.48
N SER A 77 12.80 -8.37 -5.96
CA SER A 77 12.93 -9.72 -6.50
C SER A 77 12.39 -10.77 -5.53
N LEU A 78 11.95 -11.92 -6.03
CA LEU A 78 11.48 -13.02 -5.18
C LEU A 78 12.58 -13.64 -4.29
N ASN A 79 13.85 -13.24 -4.48
CA ASN A 79 14.96 -13.63 -3.61
C ASN A 79 15.12 -12.69 -2.40
N GLU A 80 14.39 -11.57 -2.37
CA GLU A 80 14.41 -10.62 -1.26
C GLU A 80 13.29 -10.92 -0.26
N ASP A 81 13.57 -10.67 1.01
CA ASP A 81 12.58 -10.84 2.08
C ASP A 81 11.43 -9.83 1.91
N TYR A 82 10.22 -10.36 1.72
CA TYR A 82 9.04 -9.53 1.50
C TYR A 82 8.68 -8.68 2.72
N ASN A 83 8.90 -9.19 3.94
CA ASN A 83 8.66 -8.42 5.15
C ASN A 83 9.60 -7.19 5.23
N SER A 84 10.87 -7.36 4.89
CA SER A 84 11.84 -6.26 4.79
C SER A 84 11.46 -5.24 3.70
N PHE A 85 10.93 -5.69 2.57
CA PHE A 85 10.41 -4.78 1.53
C PHE A 85 9.18 -4.01 2.01
N CYS A 86 8.27 -4.68 2.73
CA CYS A 86 7.14 -4.03 3.39
C CYS A 86 7.61 -2.99 4.42
N ASP A 87 8.59 -3.30 5.26
CA ASP A 87 9.18 -2.34 6.21
C ASP A 87 9.72 -1.08 5.51
N PHE A 88 10.33 -1.25 4.34
CA PHE A 88 10.86 -0.15 3.53
C PHE A 88 9.77 0.77 2.98
N ILE A 89 8.66 0.22 2.48
CA ILE A 89 7.61 0.98 1.78
C ILE A 89 6.45 1.43 2.68
N GLU A 90 6.48 1.04 3.96
CA GLU A 90 5.39 1.28 4.90
C GLU A 90 5.20 2.76 5.22
N PHE A 91 3.98 3.24 4.98
CA PHE A 91 3.52 4.51 5.50
C PHE A 91 3.20 4.34 7.00
N LYS A 92 4.00 4.98 7.86
CA LYS A 92 3.80 5.03 9.32
C LYS A 92 3.51 6.45 9.77
N HIS A 93 2.57 6.59 10.70
CA HIS A 93 2.31 7.89 11.32
C HIS A 93 1.63 7.73 12.69
N ASP A 94 2.23 8.29 13.73
CA ASP A 94 1.72 8.16 15.12
C ASP A 94 0.32 8.77 15.30
N ASN A 95 0.03 9.83 14.54
CA ASN A 95 -1.26 10.52 14.58
C ASN A 95 -2.34 9.91 13.66
N ILE A 96 -2.14 8.68 13.19
CA ILE A 96 -3.14 7.94 12.42
C ILE A 96 -3.39 6.58 13.07
N ILE A 97 -4.60 6.37 13.56
CA ILE A 97 -5.08 5.04 13.94
C ILE A 97 -5.60 4.37 12.66
N MET A 98 -4.84 3.40 12.16
CA MET A 98 -5.06 2.81 10.84
C MET A 98 -6.11 1.69 10.85
N ASN A 99 -6.85 1.57 9.74
CA ASN A 99 -7.76 0.47 9.41
C ASN A 99 -8.73 0.13 10.55
N THR A 100 -9.46 1.11 11.11
CA THR A 100 -10.35 0.85 12.25
C THR A 100 -11.56 -0.01 11.90
N SER A 101 -11.85 -0.25 10.62
CA SER A 101 -12.89 -1.19 10.20
C SER A 101 -12.60 -2.62 10.66
N GLN A 102 -11.34 -2.97 10.92
CA GLN A 102 -10.94 -4.26 11.51
C GLN A 102 -11.59 -4.53 12.88
N PHE A 103 -11.92 -3.49 13.64
CA PHE A 103 -12.56 -3.62 14.96
C PHE A 103 -14.09 -3.71 14.88
N THR A 104 -14.65 -3.62 13.67
CA THR A 104 -16.09 -3.68 13.44
C THR A 104 -16.37 -4.67 12.30
N GLN A 105 -16.60 -4.16 11.09
CA GLN A 105 -16.75 -4.94 9.89
C GLN A 105 -16.23 -4.13 8.70
N SER A 106 -15.69 -4.82 7.70
CA SER A 106 -15.40 -4.20 6.41
C SER A 106 -16.69 -3.66 5.79
N SER A 107 -16.58 -2.49 5.15
CA SER A 107 -17.71 -1.88 4.46
C SER A 107 -18.02 -2.49 3.08
N TRP A 108 -17.19 -3.43 2.61
CA TRP A 108 -17.30 -4.01 1.27
C TRP A 108 -17.11 -5.53 1.21
N ALA A 109 -16.44 -6.14 2.19
CA ALA A 109 -16.35 -7.59 2.26
C ALA A 109 -17.76 -8.16 2.53
N ARG A 110 -18.23 -9.05 1.66
CA ARG A 110 -19.49 -9.77 1.92
C ARG A 110 -19.25 -10.73 3.08
N HIS A 111 -20.08 -10.66 4.12
CA HIS A 111 -20.24 -11.78 5.03
C HIS A 111 -20.74 -12.97 4.20
N VAL A 112 -19.91 -13.98 4.01
CA VAL A 112 -20.40 -15.29 3.61
C VAL A 112 -21.07 -15.86 4.85
N GLN A 113 -22.40 -15.80 4.88
CA GLN A 113 -23.22 -16.55 5.83
C GLN A 113 -23.20 -18.04 5.48
#